data_AF-A0A3M2JBQ4-F1
#
_entry.id   AF-A0A3M2JBQ4-F1
#
_cell.length_a   1.000
_cell.length_b   1.000
_cell.length_c   1.000
_cell.angle_alpha   90.00
_cell.angle_beta   90.00
_cell.angle_gamma   90.00
#
_symmetry.space_group_name_H-M   'P 1'
#
loop_
_entity.id
_entity.type
_entity.pdbx_description
1 polymer ?
#
loop_
_entity_poly.entity_id
_entity_poly.type
_entity_poly.pdbx_seq_one_letter_code
_entity_poly.pdbx_strand_id
1 'polypeptide(L)'
;MAPTPADVATDAVAALTALAREPRGAPTAGGDPTEGCFAAALAQVLAVTAADVGGLGALLRGVTDHRSAGLVRRLVLKAVGGDESALPALRSVPVRVHLDPAALLGDAPDEPAVRARAEAYAAALLAAVRAEALRRGFVVPVVASTEADAVPDPHGVELLRAARRVVPLPAEAAGGAG
;
A
#
# COMPACT_ATOMS: atom_id res chain seq x y z
N MET A 1 -23.69 -15.27 15.41
CA MET A 1 -24.23 -14.66 14.19
C MET A 1 -23.32 -13.50 13.83
N ALA A 2 -22.73 -13.46 12.64
CA ALA A 2 -21.85 -12.35 12.25
C ALA A 2 -22.69 -11.07 12.04
N PRO A 3 -22.15 -9.88 12.35
CA PRO A 3 -22.86 -8.62 12.13
C PRO A 3 -23.16 -8.44 10.64
N THR A 4 -24.33 -7.92 10.31
CA THR A 4 -24.67 -7.58 8.93
C THR A 4 -23.93 -6.31 8.49
N PRO A 5 -23.74 -6.06 7.18
CA PRO A 5 -23.14 -4.81 6.70
C PRO A 5 -23.86 -3.54 7.20
N ALA A 6 -25.18 -3.62 7.41
CA ALA A 6 -25.97 -2.53 7.95
C ALA A 6 -25.68 -2.28 9.44
N ASP A 7 -25.44 -3.34 10.22
CA ASP A 7 -25.04 -3.24 11.62
C ASP A 7 -23.67 -2.55 11.74
N VAL A 8 -22.69 -2.97 10.92
CA VAL A 8 -21.35 -2.37 10.89
C VAL A 8 -21.39 -0.88 10.52
N ALA A 9 -22.20 -0.51 9.53
CA ALA A 9 -22.36 0.89 9.13
C ALA A 9 -23.00 1.74 10.25
N THR A 10 -23.99 1.19 10.95
CA THR A 10 -24.66 1.86 12.07
C THR A 10 -23.70 2.08 13.23
N ASP A 11 -22.91 1.06 13.59
CA ASP A 11 -21.89 1.15 14.63
C ASP A 11 -20.80 2.17 14.30
N ALA A 12 -20.35 2.20 13.04
CA ALA A 12 -19.36 3.18 12.58
C ALA A 12 -19.91 4.62 12.67
N VAL A 13 -21.16 4.85 12.25
CA VAL A 13 -21.81 6.17 12.37
C VAL A 13 -21.98 6.58 13.83
N ALA A 14 -22.36 5.64 14.70
CA ALA A 14 -22.47 5.89 16.13
C ALA A 14 -21.12 6.26 16.76
N ALA A 15 -20.06 5.52 16.44
CA ALA A 15 -18.71 5.78 16.90
C ALA A 15 -18.18 7.15 16.41
N LEU A 16 -18.36 7.47 15.13
CA LEU A 16 -17.98 8.78 14.57
C LEU A 16 -18.77 9.93 15.20
N THR A 17 -20.07 9.71 15.46
CA THR A 17 -20.92 10.71 16.12
C THR A 17 -20.52 10.91 17.59
N ALA A 18 -20.15 9.84 18.29
CA ALA A 18 -19.64 9.92 19.66
C ALA A 18 -18.33 10.72 19.70
N LEU A 19 -17.36 10.37 18.86
CA LEU A 19 -16.09 11.10 18.71
C LEU A 19 -16.30 12.58 18.34
N ALA A 20 -17.26 12.87 17.44
CA ALA A 20 -17.57 14.24 17.06
C ALA A 20 -18.23 15.06 18.19
N ARG A 21 -18.87 14.39 19.16
CA ARG A 21 -19.53 15.00 20.33
C ARG A 21 -18.63 15.09 21.56
N GLU A 22 -17.45 14.48 21.54
CA GLU A 22 -16.51 14.60 22.66
C GLU A 22 -16.18 16.08 22.92
N PRO A 23 -16.35 16.57 24.16
CA PRO A 23 -16.09 17.96 24.49
C PRO A 23 -14.61 18.25 24.26
N ARG A 24 -14.32 19.16 23.33
CA ARG A 24 -12.97 19.66 23.11
C ARG A 24 -12.57 20.48 24.34
N GLY A 25 -11.36 20.25 24.86
CA GLY A 25 -10.78 21.11 25.89
C GLY A 25 -10.86 22.58 25.46
N ALA A 26 -11.00 23.49 26.43
CA ALA A 26 -11.12 24.91 26.12
C ALA A 26 -9.99 25.35 25.16
N PRO A 27 -10.30 26.14 24.12
CA PRO A 27 -9.27 26.62 23.20
C PRO A 27 -8.21 27.33 24.02
N THR A 28 -6.99 26.82 23.97
CA THR A 28 -5.87 27.53 24.60
C THR A 28 -5.72 28.86 23.87
N ALA A 29 -5.55 29.96 24.61
CA ALA A 29 -5.36 31.28 24.03
C ALA A 29 -4.02 31.29 23.27
N GLY A 30 -4.06 30.92 21.99
CA GLY A 30 -2.89 30.65 21.15
C GLY A 30 -3.05 29.46 20.19
N GLY A 31 -4.15 28.70 20.26
CA GLY A 31 -4.41 27.56 19.38
C GLY A 31 -4.52 27.97 17.91
N ASP A 32 -3.71 27.34 17.07
CA ASP A 32 -3.73 27.46 15.61
C ASP A 32 -5.15 27.09 15.11
N PRO A 33 -5.83 27.90 14.27
CA PRO A 33 -7.21 27.64 13.81
C PRO A 33 -7.38 26.35 12.98
N THR A 34 -6.30 25.61 12.76
CA THR A 34 -6.23 24.26 12.20
C THR A 34 -6.53 23.16 13.23
N GLU A 35 -6.69 23.48 14.52
CA GLU A 35 -7.14 22.55 15.55
C GLU A 35 -8.53 21.94 15.23
N GLY A 36 -8.50 20.76 14.61
CA GLY A 36 -9.56 19.76 14.75
C GLY A 36 -10.80 19.93 13.88
N CYS A 37 -10.65 20.20 12.58
CA CYS A 37 -11.77 20.01 11.65
C CYS A 37 -12.02 18.50 11.45
N PHE A 38 -13.11 17.96 12.00
CA PHE A 38 -13.49 16.54 11.83
C PHE A 38 -13.49 16.11 10.35
N ALA A 39 -13.95 17.00 9.46
CA ALA A 39 -13.93 16.73 8.02
C ALA A 39 -12.51 16.58 7.46
N ALA A 40 -11.54 17.35 7.95
CA ALA A 40 -10.14 17.22 7.58
C ALA A 40 -9.54 15.91 8.12
N ALA A 41 -9.85 15.55 9.37
CA ALA A 41 -9.41 14.28 9.96
C ALA A 41 -9.99 13.07 9.20
N LEU A 42 -11.29 13.07 8.90
CA LEU A 42 -11.93 12.02 8.11
C LEU A 42 -11.34 11.92 6.70
N ALA A 43 -11.11 13.05 6.04
CA ALA A 43 -10.49 13.08 4.72
C ALA A 43 -9.07 12.50 4.76
N GLN A 44 -8.31 12.79 5.81
CA GLN A 44 -6.97 12.24 6.03
C GLN A 44 -7.01 10.73 6.27
N VAL A 45 -7.91 10.23 7.12
CA VAL A 45 -8.09 8.79 7.38
C VAL A 45 -8.45 8.05 6.08
N LEU A 46 -9.35 8.62 5.27
CA LEU A 46 -9.71 8.04 3.98
C LEU A 46 -8.54 8.05 2.99
N ALA A 47 -7.73 9.10 2.98
CA ALA A 47 -6.54 9.18 2.13
C ALA A 47 -5.46 8.17 2.52
N VAL A 48 -5.17 8.02 3.82
CA VAL A 48 -4.26 6.98 4.34
C VAL A 48 -4.79 5.60 3.99
N THR A 49 -6.09 5.35 4.21
CA THR A 49 -6.72 4.07 3.87
C THR A 49 -6.61 3.79 2.37
N ALA A 50 -6.87 4.79 1.52
CA ALA A 50 -6.68 4.67 0.07
C ALA A 50 -5.23 4.30 -0.27
N ALA A 51 -4.24 4.94 0.34
CA ALA A 51 -2.82 4.63 0.15
C ALA A 51 -2.44 3.22 0.62
N ASP A 52 -3.10 2.71 1.66
CA ASP A 52 -2.83 1.38 2.20
C ASP A 52 -3.44 0.26 1.34
N VAL A 53 -4.63 0.47 0.76
CA VAL A 53 -5.36 -0.54 -0.02
C VAL A 53 -5.05 -0.57 -1.52
N GLY A 54 -4.15 0.28 -2.02
CA GLY A 54 -3.74 0.29 -3.43
C GLY A 54 -4.31 1.42 -4.28
N GLY A 55 -4.79 2.50 -3.65
CA GLY A 55 -5.28 3.71 -4.31
C GLY A 55 -6.79 3.92 -4.18
N LEU A 56 -7.26 5.03 -4.75
CA LEU A 56 -8.66 5.45 -4.64
C LEU A 56 -9.60 4.45 -5.33
N GLY A 57 -9.20 3.90 -6.48
CA GLY A 57 -9.98 2.88 -7.17
C GLY A 57 -10.23 1.63 -6.32
N ALA A 58 -9.23 1.21 -5.54
CA ALA A 58 -9.35 0.06 -4.64
C ALA A 58 -10.27 0.35 -3.46
N LEU A 59 -10.15 1.53 -2.85
CA LEU A 59 -11.05 1.99 -1.79
C LEU A 59 -12.51 2.04 -2.26
N LEU A 60 -12.76 2.58 -3.45
CA LEU A 60 -14.12 2.75 -3.98
C LEU A 60 -14.80 1.42 -4.36
N ARG A 61 -14.06 0.33 -4.59
CA ARG A 61 -14.68 -0.99 -4.79
C ARG A 61 -15.45 -1.49 -3.55
N GLY A 62 -15.09 -0.98 -2.36
CA GLY A 62 -15.83 -1.26 -1.13
C GLY A 62 -17.12 -0.45 -0.97
N VAL A 63 -17.37 0.52 -1.86
CA VAL A 63 -18.53 1.42 -1.77
C VAL A 63 -19.58 0.99 -2.81
N THR A 64 -20.71 0.49 -2.33
CA THR A 64 -21.75 -0.10 -3.19
C THR A 64 -22.65 0.93 -3.85
N ASP A 65 -22.74 2.16 -3.32
CA ASP A 65 -23.57 3.21 -3.88
C ASP A 65 -22.76 4.33 -4.55
N HIS A 66 -23.20 4.73 -5.75
CA HIS A 66 -22.52 5.70 -6.60
C HIS A 66 -22.40 7.10 -5.95
N ARG A 67 -23.34 7.48 -5.09
CA ARG A 67 -23.37 8.80 -4.46
C ARG A 67 -22.32 8.92 -3.37
N SER A 68 -22.24 7.94 -2.47
CA SER A 68 -21.19 7.83 -1.46
C SER A 68 -19.83 7.67 -2.10
N ALA A 69 -19.72 6.89 -3.18
CA ALA A 69 -18.47 6.76 -3.93
C ALA A 69 -17.98 8.12 -4.46
N GLY A 70 -18.89 8.95 -4.97
CA GLY A 70 -18.58 10.33 -5.38
C GLY A 70 -18.16 11.25 -4.23
N LEU A 71 -18.73 11.07 -3.03
CA LEU A 71 -18.34 11.82 -1.83
C LEU A 71 -16.95 11.42 -1.33
N VAL A 72 -16.70 10.11 -1.18
CA VAL A 72 -15.39 9.57 -0.77
C VAL A 72 -14.31 10.02 -1.75
N ARG A 73 -14.55 9.93 -3.06
CA ARG A 73 -13.63 10.43 -4.10
C ARG A 73 -13.28 11.90 -3.88
N ARG A 74 -14.27 12.77 -3.69
CA ARG A 74 -14.03 14.22 -3.49
C ARG A 74 -13.25 14.50 -2.20
N LEU A 75 -13.57 13.80 -1.11
CA LEU A 75 -12.88 13.96 0.17
C LEU A 75 -11.40 13.56 0.05
N VAL A 76 -11.13 12.39 -0.52
CA VAL A 76 -9.75 11.91 -0.72
C VAL A 76 -8.99 12.87 -1.62
N LEU A 77 -9.49 13.17 -2.82
CA LEU A 77 -8.78 14.06 -3.76
C LEU A 77 -8.51 15.45 -3.17
N LYS A 78 -9.44 16.00 -2.38
CA LYS A 78 -9.22 17.28 -1.70
C LYS A 78 -8.13 17.17 -0.63
N ALA A 79 -8.02 16.04 0.07
CA ALA A 79 -6.95 15.80 1.05
C ALA A 79 -5.58 15.68 0.39
N VAL A 80 -5.51 15.11 -0.82
CA VAL A 80 -4.25 14.80 -1.52
C VAL A 80 -3.86 15.80 -2.62
N GLY A 81 -4.54 16.94 -2.71
CA GLY A 81 -4.15 18.03 -3.63
C GLY A 81 -4.72 17.95 -5.05
N GLY A 82 -5.71 17.10 -5.30
CA GLY A 82 -6.48 17.05 -6.54
C GLY A 82 -6.26 15.79 -7.39
N ASP A 83 -5.17 15.07 -7.17
CA ASP A 83 -4.86 13.79 -7.80
C ASP A 83 -4.21 12.80 -6.82
N GLU A 84 -4.00 11.55 -7.24
CA GLU A 84 -3.48 10.48 -6.39
C GLU A 84 -1.96 10.54 -6.19
N SER A 85 -1.24 11.55 -6.70
CA SER A 85 0.23 11.60 -6.66
C SER A 85 0.81 11.67 -5.25
N ALA A 86 0.07 12.23 -4.29
CA ALA A 86 0.50 12.33 -2.90
C ALA A 86 0.15 11.09 -2.06
N LEU A 87 -0.65 10.14 -2.56
CA LEU A 87 -1.04 8.94 -1.80
C LEU A 87 0.15 8.09 -1.31
N PRO A 88 1.21 7.83 -2.12
CA PRO A 88 2.34 7.02 -1.66
C PRO A 88 3.00 7.53 -0.38
N ALA A 89 3.04 8.85 -0.18
CA ALA A 89 3.61 9.49 0.99
C ALA A 89 2.73 9.38 2.24
N LEU A 90 1.42 9.11 2.07
CA LEU A 90 0.44 8.96 3.16
C LEU A 90 0.28 7.52 3.63
N ARG A 91 0.90 6.56 2.95
CA ARG A 91 0.81 5.14 3.31
C ARG A 91 1.31 4.92 4.74
N SER A 92 0.58 4.14 5.52
CA SER A 92 0.89 3.87 6.93
C SER A 92 1.45 2.47 7.18
N VAL A 93 1.19 1.52 6.27
CA VAL A 93 1.69 0.14 6.38
C VAL A 93 2.86 -0.12 5.42
N PRO A 94 3.80 -1.03 5.74
CA PRO A 94 4.87 -1.41 4.82
C PRO A 94 4.33 -1.86 3.45
N VAL A 95 5.10 -1.62 2.39
CA VAL A 95 4.80 -2.21 1.08
C VAL A 95 5.34 -3.63 1.06
N ARG A 96 4.48 -4.61 0.84
CA ARG A 96 4.87 -6.03 0.81
C ARG A 96 5.13 -6.47 -0.62
N VAL A 97 6.22 -7.20 -0.85
CA VAL A 97 6.57 -7.72 -2.17
C VAL A 97 6.81 -9.22 -2.06
N HIS A 98 6.12 -10.00 -2.87
CA HIS A 98 6.33 -11.44 -2.92
C HIS A 98 7.57 -11.76 -3.78
N LEU A 99 8.60 -12.31 -3.14
CA LEU A 99 9.88 -12.67 -3.76
C LEU A 99 10.30 -14.02 -3.17
N ASP A 100 10.01 -15.09 -3.89
CA ASP A 100 10.54 -16.43 -3.59
C ASP A 100 11.76 -16.71 -4.49
N PRO A 101 12.99 -16.76 -3.92
CA PRO A 101 14.19 -17.09 -4.67
C PRO A 101 14.08 -18.39 -5.47
N ALA A 102 13.44 -19.43 -4.91
CA ALA A 102 13.32 -20.71 -5.57
C ALA A 102 12.43 -20.61 -6.83
N ALA A 103 11.29 -19.93 -6.72
CA ALA A 103 10.39 -19.71 -7.85
C ALA A 103 10.96 -18.76 -8.93
N LEU A 104 11.95 -17.91 -8.62
CA LEU A 104 12.48 -16.92 -9.57
C LEU A 104 13.29 -17.53 -10.73
N LEU A 105 13.86 -18.72 -10.53
CA LEU A 105 14.66 -19.41 -11.56
C LEU A 105 13.93 -20.60 -12.21
N GLY A 106 12.64 -20.79 -11.91
CA GLY A 106 11.83 -21.88 -12.48
C GLY A 106 12.30 -23.27 -12.02
N ASP A 107 12.27 -24.25 -12.91
CA ASP A 107 12.63 -25.65 -12.64
C ASP A 107 14.14 -25.91 -12.54
N ALA A 108 14.93 -24.89 -12.18
CA ALA A 108 16.37 -25.03 -12.06
C ALA A 108 16.73 -26.07 -10.96
N PRO A 109 17.80 -26.85 -11.14
CA PRO A 109 18.17 -27.88 -10.19
C PRO A 109 18.49 -27.27 -8.82
N ASP A 110 18.12 -27.97 -7.73
CA ASP A 110 18.40 -27.53 -6.36
C ASP A 110 19.87 -27.76 -6.00
N GLU A 111 20.73 -26.98 -6.65
CA GLU A 111 22.16 -26.96 -6.45
C GLU A 111 22.57 -25.70 -5.68
N PRO A 112 23.60 -25.77 -4.81
CA PRO A 112 24.07 -24.62 -4.04
C PRO A 112 24.37 -23.39 -4.89
N ALA A 113 24.96 -23.59 -6.09
CA ALA A 113 25.27 -22.50 -7.02
C ALA A 113 24.02 -21.84 -7.61
N VAL A 114 23.00 -22.64 -7.96
CA VAL A 114 21.72 -22.15 -8.49
C VAL A 114 20.97 -21.39 -7.40
N ARG A 115 20.93 -21.91 -6.17
CA ARG A 115 20.30 -21.25 -5.02
C ARG A 115 20.96 -19.91 -4.70
N ALA A 116 22.28 -19.85 -4.64
CA ALA A 116 23.01 -18.61 -4.42
C ALA A 116 22.74 -17.56 -5.51
N ARG A 117 22.58 -18.00 -6.77
CA ARG A 117 22.20 -17.12 -7.89
C ARG A 117 20.76 -16.61 -7.76
N ALA A 118 19.82 -17.46 -7.36
CA ALA A 118 18.43 -17.09 -7.08
C ALA A 118 18.35 -16.05 -5.95
N GLU A 119 19.08 -16.25 -4.86
CA GLU A 119 19.16 -15.31 -3.74
C GLU A 119 19.77 -13.97 -4.16
N ALA A 120 20.85 -13.98 -4.94
CA ALA A 120 21.46 -12.77 -5.47
C ALA A 120 20.50 -11.99 -6.38
N TYR A 121 19.74 -12.69 -7.23
CA TYR A 121 18.74 -12.06 -8.09
C TYR A 121 17.56 -11.50 -7.29
N ALA A 122 17.06 -12.24 -6.30
CA ALA A 122 16.02 -11.76 -5.38
C ALA A 122 16.46 -10.49 -4.64
N ALA A 123 17.72 -10.45 -4.17
CA ALA A 123 18.30 -9.28 -3.52
C ALA A 123 18.40 -8.07 -4.48
N ALA A 124 18.83 -8.30 -5.72
CA ALA A 124 18.89 -7.26 -6.74
C ALA A 124 17.49 -6.70 -7.08
N LEU A 125 16.49 -7.57 -7.22
CA LEU A 125 15.10 -7.16 -7.42
C LEU A 125 14.57 -6.34 -6.24
N LEU A 126 14.80 -6.78 -5.01
CA LEU A 126 14.37 -6.04 -3.82
C LEU A 126 15.00 -4.66 -3.74
N ALA A 127 16.29 -4.54 -4.07
CA ALA A 127 16.99 -3.26 -4.12
C ALA A 127 16.37 -2.32 -5.18
N ALA A 128 16.09 -2.84 -6.39
CA ALA A 128 15.43 -2.07 -7.45
C ALA A 128 14.00 -1.66 -7.08
N VAL A 129 13.25 -2.52 -6.40
CA VAL A 129 11.92 -2.19 -5.87
C VAL A 129 11.99 -1.06 -4.85
N ARG A 130 12.94 -1.11 -3.91
CA ARG A 130 13.14 -0.04 -2.93
C ARG A 130 13.49 1.29 -3.59
N ALA A 131 14.37 1.28 -4.59
CA ALA A 131 14.71 2.47 -5.35
C ALA A 131 13.48 3.02 -6.10
N GLU A 132 12.66 2.15 -6.69
CA GLU A 132 11.41 2.57 -7.34
C GLU A 132 10.39 3.14 -6.36
N ALA A 133 10.24 2.53 -5.18
CA ALA A 133 9.35 3.01 -4.14
C ALA A 133 9.73 4.45 -3.71
N LEU A 134 11.03 4.70 -3.48
CA LEU A 134 11.52 6.04 -3.16
C LEU A 134 11.24 7.03 -4.29
N ARG A 135 11.47 6.65 -5.56
CA ARG A 135 11.15 7.52 -6.71
C ARG A 135 9.68 7.89 -6.80
N ARG A 136 8.79 7.00 -6.37
CA ARG A 136 7.33 7.22 -6.34
C ARG A 136 6.85 7.90 -5.06
N GLY A 137 7.74 8.28 -4.15
CA GLY A 137 7.41 9.01 -2.93
C GLY A 137 6.90 8.14 -1.77
N PHE A 138 7.12 6.82 -1.79
CA PHE A 138 6.85 5.99 -0.62
C PHE A 138 7.83 6.30 0.50
N VAL A 139 7.31 6.52 1.71
CA VAL A 139 8.10 6.79 2.93
C VAL A 139 8.18 5.60 3.88
N VAL A 140 7.35 4.58 3.64
CA VAL A 140 7.31 3.33 4.40
C VAL A 140 8.34 2.32 3.87
N PRO A 141 8.82 1.39 4.71
CA PRO A 141 9.73 0.35 4.26
C PRO A 141 9.05 -0.61 3.26
N VAL A 142 9.87 -1.14 2.34
CA VAL A 142 9.52 -2.27 1.49
C VAL A 142 10.04 -3.55 2.13
N VAL A 143 9.15 -4.51 2.35
CA VAL A 143 9.42 -5.80 2.98
C VAL A 143 9.17 -6.92 1.98
N ALA A 144 10.13 -7.84 1.85
CA ALA A 144 9.96 -9.05 1.06
C ALA A 144 9.21 -10.11 1.88
N SER A 145 8.33 -10.86 1.22
CA SER A 145 7.68 -12.05 1.75
C SER A 145 7.89 -13.22 0.80
N THR A 146 8.07 -14.41 1.37
CA THR A 146 8.11 -15.68 0.64
C THR A 146 6.79 -16.45 0.74
N GLU A 147 5.79 -15.93 1.47
CA GLU A 147 4.50 -16.59 1.64
C GLU A 147 3.66 -16.47 0.36
N ALA A 148 3.36 -17.61 -0.27
CA ALA A 148 2.61 -17.68 -1.52
C ALA A 148 1.11 -17.36 -1.36
N ASP A 149 0.55 -17.61 -0.17
CA ASP A 149 -0.89 -17.44 0.11
C ASP A 149 -1.26 -16.04 0.62
N ALA A 150 -0.28 -15.15 0.80
CA ALA A 150 -0.54 -13.78 1.24
C ALA A 150 -1.25 -12.99 0.13
N VAL A 151 -2.30 -12.25 0.49
CA VAL A 151 -2.97 -11.33 -0.44
C VAL A 151 -1.93 -10.35 -1.01
N PRO A 152 -1.73 -10.30 -2.34
CA PRO A 152 -0.71 -9.45 -2.93
C PRO A 152 -1.00 -7.97 -2.66
N ASP A 153 0.00 -7.26 -2.16
CA ASP A 153 -0.04 -5.80 -2.06
C ASP A 153 -0.04 -5.20 -3.48
N PRO A 154 -1.08 -4.44 -3.89
CA PRO A 154 -1.15 -3.88 -5.24
C PRO A 154 0.05 -2.99 -5.58
N HIS A 155 0.56 -2.22 -4.62
CA HIS A 155 1.74 -1.40 -4.84
C HIS A 155 2.99 -2.27 -4.97
N GLY A 156 3.11 -3.31 -4.15
CA GLY A 156 4.21 -4.28 -4.26
C GLY A 156 4.28 -4.95 -5.63
N VAL A 157 3.12 -5.34 -6.20
CA VAL A 157 3.01 -5.93 -7.53
C VAL A 157 3.48 -4.96 -8.62
N GLU A 158 3.03 -3.70 -8.58
CA GLU A 158 3.41 -2.70 -9.57
C GLU A 158 4.91 -2.32 -9.48
N LEU A 159 5.43 -2.19 -8.26
CA LEU A 159 6.84 -1.89 -8.05
C LEU A 159 7.73 -3.05 -8.51
N LEU A 160 7.34 -4.30 -8.20
CA LEU A 160 8.06 -5.49 -8.67
C LEU A 160 8.05 -5.58 -10.20
N ARG A 161 6.92 -5.29 -10.83
CA ARG A 161 6.81 -5.25 -12.29
C ARG A 161 7.75 -4.20 -12.88
N ALA A 162 7.86 -3.02 -12.26
CA ALA A 162 8.77 -1.97 -12.69
C ALA A 162 10.25 -2.39 -12.51
N ALA A 163 10.59 -2.98 -11.36
CA ALA A 163 11.94 -3.49 -11.07
C ALA A 163 12.40 -4.55 -12.08
N ARG A 164 11.52 -5.49 -12.45
CA ARG A 164 11.80 -6.53 -13.46
C ARG A 164 12.14 -5.99 -14.86
N ARG A 165 11.79 -4.73 -15.17
CA ARG A 165 12.15 -4.11 -16.45
C ARG A 165 13.58 -3.60 -16.48
N VAL A 166 14.20 -3.40 -15.31
CA VAL A 166 15.54 -2.80 -15.20
C VAL A 166 16.58 -3.75 -14.61
N VAL A 167 16.15 -4.77 -13.85
CA VAL A 167 17.04 -5.83 -13.36
C VAL A 167 17.04 -6.95 -14.39
N PRO A 168 18.17 -7.21 -15.10
CA PRO A 168 18.24 -8.30 -16.04
C PRO A 168 18.13 -9.65 -15.34
N LEU A 169 17.54 -10.63 -16.02
CA LEU A 169 17.60 -12.02 -15.55
C LEU A 169 19.07 -12.43 -15.43
N PRO A 170 19.44 -13.15 -14.36
CA PRO A 170 20.80 -13.66 -14.23
C PRO A 170 21.04 -14.61 -15.40
N ALA A 171 22.13 -14.40 -16.13
CA ALA A 171 22.47 -15.26 -17.26
C ALA A 171 22.45 -16.73 -16.81
N GLU A 172 21.90 -17.61 -17.65
CA GLU A 172 22.23 -19.03 -17.55
C GLU A 172 23.74 -19.13 -17.63
N ALA A 173 24.36 -19.70 -16.60
CA ALA A 173 25.78 -20.00 -16.69
C ALA A 173 25.92 -20.83 -17.96
N ALA A 174 26.60 -20.27 -18.96
CA ALA A 174 26.90 -20.95 -20.19
C ALA A 174 27.81 -22.14 -19.83
N GLY A 175 27.19 -23.24 -19.42
CA GLY A 175 27.77 -24.58 -19.34
C GLY A 175 27.91 -25.14 -20.75
N GLY A 176 28.58 -24.38 -21.61
CA GLY A 176 29.17 -24.86 -22.84
C GLY A 176 30.66 -25.02 -22.61
N ALA A 177 31.05 -26.05 -21.87
CA ALA A 177 32.33 -26.72 -22.05
C ALA A 177 31.99 -27.97 -22.87
N GLY A 178 32.44 -28.14 -24.11
CA GLY A 178 33.83 -28.08 -24.52
C GLY A 178 34.26 -29.51 -24.77
#